data_AF-A0A3C0C2G2-F1
#
_entry.id   AF-A0A3C0C2G2-F1
#
_cell.length_a   1.000
_cell.length_b   1.000
_cell.length_c   1.000
_cell.angle_alpha   90.00
_cell.angle_beta   90.00
_cell.angle_gamma   90.00
#
_symmetry.space_group_name_H-M   'P 1'
#
loop_
_entity.id
_entity.type
_entity.pdbx_description
1 polymer ?
#
loop_
_entity_poly.entity_id
_entity_poly.type
_entity_poly.pdbx_seq_one_letter_code
_entity_poly.pdbx_strand_id
1 'polypeptide(L)' 'LKGLKIRTMENPMHLAFFKALGANPTPMSWGELYTALQQGTVDAQENPYAMIDDGKFYEVQKYVSETGH' A
#
# COMPACT_ATOMS: atom_id res chain seq x y z
N LEU A 1 9.16 -5.10 -7.32
CA LEU A 1 8.83 -4.50 -6.00
C LEU A 1 9.98 -4.57 -4.98
N LYS A 2 11.22 -4.90 -5.39
CA LYS A 2 12.34 -5.16 -4.48
C LYS A 2 12.55 -4.02 -3.47
N GLY A 3 12.36 -4.30 -2.18
CA GLY A 3 12.61 -3.36 -1.08
C GLY A 3 11.55 -2.27 -0.87
N LEU A 4 10.48 -2.24 -1.67
CA LEU A 4 9.39 -1.27 -1.52
C LEU A 4 8.62 -1.54 -0.22
N LYS A 5 8.49 -0.54 0.67
CA LYS A 5 7.66 -0.67 1.87
C LYS A 5 6.21 -0.46 1.48
N ILE A 6 5.46 -1.54 1.32
CA ILE A 6 4.06 -1.48 0.90
C ILE A 6 3.15 -1.73 2.10
N ARG A 7 2.12 -0.90 2.29
CA ARG A 7 1.07 -1.22 3.24
C ARG A 7 0.31 -2.45 2.77
N THR A 8 0.04 -3.38 3.69
CA THR A 8 -0.97 -4.42 3.51
C THR A 8 -2.06 -4.31 4.56
N MET A 9 -3.23 -4.89 4.28
CA MET A 9 -4.16 -5.25 5.35
C MET A 9 -3.50 -6.26 6.31
N GLU A 10 -4.03 -6.41 7.51
CA GLU A 10 -3.62 -7.41 8.51
C GLU A 10 -4.05 -8.83 8.09
N ASN A 11 -3.64 -9.25 6.90
CA ASN A 11 -3.97 -10.53 6.31
C ASN A 11 -2.67 -11.29 5.99
N PRO A 12 -2.45 -12.49 6.58
CA PRO A 12 -1.27 -13.32 6.31
C PRO A 12 -1.02 -13.61 4.82
N MET A 13 -2.08 -13.72 4.01
CA MET A 13 -1.96 -13.95 2.57
C MET A 13 -1.41 -12.73 1.83
N HIS A 14 -1.81 -11.51 2.20
CA HIS A 14 -1.28 -10.29 1.57
C HIS A 14 0.21 -10.12 1.92
N LEU A 15 0.56 -10.37 3.18
CA LEU A 15 1.96 -10.38 3.64
C LEU A 15 2.80 -11.38 2.84
N ALA A 16 2.30 -12.61 2.65
CA ALA A 16 3.01 -13.64 1.88
C ALA A 16 3.14 -13.26 0.40
N PHE A 17 2.06 -12.77 -0.22
CA PHE A 17 2.03 -12.35 -1.62
C PHE A 17 3.07 -11.26 -1.90
N PHE A 18 3.05 -10.16 -1.14
CA PHE A 18 3.97 -9.05 -1.39
C PHE A 18 5.42 -9.39 -1.03
N LYS A 19 5.67 -10.24 -0.02
CA LYS A 19 7.00 -10.80 0.25
C LYS A 19 7.51 -11.63 -0.93
N ALA A 20 6.65 -12.48 -1.51
CA ALA A 20 7.02 -13.31 -2.67
C ALA A 20 7.40 -12.46 -3.89
N LEU A 21 6.81 -11.28 -4.05
CA LEU A 21 7.16 -10.30 -5.08
C LEU A 21 8.40 -9.43 -4.74
N GLY A 22 9.02 -9.67 -3.57
CA GLY A 22 10.22 -8.98 -3.09
C GLY A 22 9.98 -7.65 -2.40
N ALA A 23 8.73 -7.29 -2.09
CA ALA A 23 8.39 -6.10 -1.31
C ALA A 23 8.66 -6.33 0.19
N ASN A 24 8.59 -5.25 0.96
CA ASN A 24 8.60 -5.28 2.42
C ASN A 24 7.22 -4.87 2.95
N PRO A 25 6.25 -5.80 3.04
CA PRO A 25 4.90 -5.45 3.44
C PRO A 25 4.81 -5.09 4.93
N THR A 26 4.15 -3.99 5.24
CA THR A 26 3.89 -3.52 6.59
C THR A 26 2.38 -3.52 6.85
N PRO A 27 1.88 -4.37 7.77
CA PRO A 27 0.47 -4.39 8.10
C PRO A 27 0.09 -3.14 8.89
N MET A 28 -0.99 -2.47 8.49
CA MET A 28 -1.53 -1.31 9.21
C MET A 28 -3.01 -1.08 8.89
N SER A 29 -3.68 -0.40 9.80
CA SER A 29 -5.08 -0.01 9.69
C SER A 29 -5.29 1.02 8.57
N TRP A 30 -6.53 1.17 8.11
CA TRP A 30 -6.88 2.20 7.11
C TRP A 30 -6.68 3.62 7.67
N GLY A 31 -7.06 3.85 8.93
CA GLY A 31 -7.08 5.18 9.53
C GLY A 31 -5.70 5.83 9.67
N GLU A 32 -4.63 5.03 9.76
CA GLU A 32 -3.26 5.54 9.83
C GLU A 32 -2.55 5.61 8.47
N LEU A 33 -3.11 4.99 7.43
CA LEU A 33 -2.45 4.81 6.13
C LEU A 33 -2.13 6.14 5.44
N TYR A 34 -3.06 7.10 5.43
CA TYR A 34 -2.83 8.40 4.80
C TYR A 34 -1.60 9.09 5.40
N THR A 35 -1.56 9.20 6.72
CA THR A 35 -0.44 9.80 7.45
C THR A 35 0.85 9.02 7.24
N ALA A 36 0.78 7.69 7.23
CA ALA A 36 1.94 6.83 7.00
C ALA A 36 2.55 7.02 5.59
N LEU A 37 1.71 7.22 4.55
CA LEU A 37 2.15 7.58 3.20
C LEU A 37 2.73 9.00 3.17
N GLN A 38 2.05 9.96 3.80
CA GLN A 38 2.51 11.36 3.86
C GLN A 38 3.89 11.49 4.52
N GLN A 39 4.14 10.71 5.58
CA GLN A 39 5.40 10.72 6.33
C GLN A 39 6.48 9.80 5.72
N GLY A 40 6.13 8.99 4.72
CA GLY A 40 7.05 8.01 4.12
C GLY A 40 7.37 6.82 5.01
N THR A 41 6.54 6.52 6.02
CA THR A 41 6.63 5.30 6.83
C THR A 41 6.46 4.08 5.93
N VAL A 42 5.45 4.12 5.05
CA VAL A 42 5.29 3.24 3.89
C VAL A 42 5.39 4.05 2.61
N ASP A 43 5.88 3.42 1.55
CA ASP A 43 6.10 4.06 0.25
C ASP A 43 4.87 3.90 -0.68
N ALA A 44 4.10 2.83 -0.49
CA ALA A 44 3.01 2.44 -1.37
C ALA A 44 1.86 1.75 -0.63
N GLN A 45 0.73 1.64 -1.32
CA GLN A 45 -0.43 0.85 -0.91
C GLN A 45 -1.04 0.15 -2.14
N GLU A 46 -1.87 -0.86 -1.92
CA GLU A 46 -2.71 -1.51 -2.93
C GLU A 46 -4.17 -1.39 -2.51
N ASN A 47 -5.04 -0.98 -3.44
CA ASN A 47 -6.48 -0.94 -3.28
C ASN A 47 -7.15 -0.73 -4.65
N PRO A 48 -8.45 -1.07 -4.79
CA PRO A 48 -9.26 -0.65 -5.94
C PRO A 48 -9.36 0.88 -6.04
N TYR A 49 -9.61 1.41 -7.25
CA TYR A 49 -9.73 2.85 -7.50
C TYR A 49 -10.74 3.56 -6.59
N ALA A 50 -11.89 2.94 -6.32
CA ALA A 50 -12.91 3.53 -5.44
C ALA A 50 -12.39 3.76 -4.01
N MET A 51 -11.54 2.86 -3.50
CA MET A 51 -10.93 2.97 -2.18
C MET A 51 -9.78 3.99 -2.17
N ILE A 52 -9.02 4.10 -3.28
CA ILE A 52 -8.00 5.15 -3.45
C ILE A 52 -8.64 6.54 -3.42
N ASP A 53 -9.79 6.69 -4.07
CA ASP A 53 -10.56 7.94 -4.12
C ASP A 53 -11.18 8.28 -2.76
N ASP A 54 -11.85 7.32 -2.10
CA ASP A 54 -12.42 7.47 -0.75
C ASP A 54 -11.36 7.91 0.28
N GLY A 55 -10.18 7.29 0.23
CA GLY A 55 -9.03 7.64 1.07
C GLY A 55 -8.27 8.88 0.63
N LYS A 56 -8.64 9.51 -0.50
CA LYS A 56 -7.94 10.65 -1.12
C LYS A 56 -6.43 10.45 -1.28
N PHE A 57 -5.99 9.22 -1.52
CA PHE A 57 -4.56 8.91 -1.53
C PHE A 57 -3.82 9.57 -2.70
N TYR A 58 -4.53 10.06 -3.73
CA TYR A 58 -3.96 10.88 -4.80
C TYR A 58 -3.29 12.17 -4.30
N GLU A 59 -3.59 12.63 -3.08
CA GLU A 59 -2.93 13.79 -2.46
C GLU A 59 -1.51 13.45 -1.94
N VAL A 60 -1.26 12.18 -1.59
CA VAL A 60 -0.02 11.69 -0.97
C VAL A 60 0.69 10.61 -1.77
N GLN A 61 0.17 10.27 -2.96
CA GLN A 61 0.73 9.29 -3.89
C GLN A 61 0.68 9.85 -5.31
N LYS A 62 1.83 9.91 -5.97
CA LYS A 62 1.97 10.53 -7.30
C LYS A 62 1.74 9.57 -8.47
N TYR A 63 1.80 8.27 -8.20
CA TYR A 63 1.76 7.24 -9.23
C TYR A 63 0.76 6.15 -8.86
N VAL A 64 0.09 5.63 -9.88
CA VAL A 64 -0.73 4.42 -9.80
C VAL A 64 -0.19 3.43 -10.83
N SER A 65 -0.15 2.15 -10.47
CA SER A 65 0.28 1.06 -11.36
C SER A 65 -0.84 0.04 -11.50
N GLU A 66 -1.36 -0.11 -12.72
CA GLU A 66 -2.36 -1.13 -13.06
C GLU A 66 -1.67 -2.49 -13.22
N THR A 67 -1.62 -3.24 -12.13
CA THR A 67 -0.88 -4.51 -12.08
C THR A 67 -1.68 -5.72 -12.54
N GLY A 68 -3.02 -5.65 -12.51
CA GLY A 68 -3.90 -6.74 -12.93
C GLY A 68 -3.70 -8.07 -12.20
N HIS A 69 -3.19 -8.00 -10.97
CA HIS A 69 -2.90 -9.17 -10.13
C HIS A 69 -4.15 -9.70 -9.41
#